data_AF-A0AAQ3K980-F1
#
_entry.id   AF-A0AAQ3K980-F1
#
_cell.length_a   1.000
_cell.length_b   1.000
_cell.length_c   1.000
_cell.angle_alpha   90.00
_cell.angle_beta   90.00
_cell.angle_gamma   90.00
#
_symmetry.space_group_name_H-M   'P 1'
#
loop_
_entity.id
_entity.type
_entity.pdbx_description
1 polymer ?
#
loop_
_entity_poly.entity_id
_entity_poly.type
_entity_poly.pdbx_seq_one_letter_code
_entity_poly.pdbx_strand_id
1 'polypeptide(L)'
;MKEISWYYSKDAYLQTYSYKLQPVRGRNFWKVEYSDAMEPPPIAKMSGRPKVKRVRAKNEEIKRMDTWRVTRMSSKGRCSICGDIDHNIRSCTKIAEDRPTTENTNIHPQPQTQESHNVMSDYNVRQ
;
A
#
# COMPACT_ATOMS: atom_id res chain seq x y z
N MET A 1 -13.95 -56.08 14.97
CA MET A 1 -13.99 -55.76 13.52
C MET A 1 -14.01 -54.24 13.39
N LYS A 2 -13.15 -53.65 12.55
CA LYS A 2 -13.23 -52.21 12.26
C LYS A 2 -14.44 -51.99 11.35
N GLU A 3 -15.51 -51.43 11.88
CA GLU A 3 -16.62 -50.97 11.06
C GLU A 3 -16.16 -49.79 10.22
N ILE A 4 -16.23 -49.95 8.90
CA ILE A 4 -15.92 -48.89 7.94
C ILE A 4 -17.19 -48.08 7.77
N SER A 5 -17.10 -46.79 8.03
CA SER A 5 -18.21 -45.86 7.88
C SER A 5 -18.72 -45.82 6.45
N TRP A 6 -20.05 -45.69 6.28
CA TRP A 6 -20.71 -45.63 4.98
C TRP A 6 -20.12 -44.55 4.05
N TYR A 7 -19.60 -43.46 4.63
CA TYR A 7 -18.98 -42.34 3.90
C TYR A 7 -17.73 -42.75 3.11
N TYR A 8 -17.12 -43.90 3.42
CA TYR A 8 -15.99 -44.45 2.67
C TYR A 8 -16.40 -45.52 1.64
N SER A 9 -17.70 -45.69 1.39
CA SER A 9 -18.21 -46.60 0.37
C SER A 9 -18.08 -46.02 -1.05
N LYS A 10 -18.03 -46.91 -2.04
CA LYS A 10 -18.04 -46.54 -3.46
C LYS A 10 -19.30 -45.75 -3.83
N ASP A 11 -20.43 -46.11 -3.23
CA ASP A 11 -21.72 -45.48 -3.52
C ASP A 11 -21.74 -44.02 -3.04
N ALA A 12 -21.18 -43.75 -1.86
CA ALA A 12 -20.99 -42.38 -1.36
C ALA A 12 -20.11 -41.54 -2.31
N TYR A 13 -19.04 -42.12 -2.85
CA TYR A 13 -18.18 -41.46 -3.84
C TYR A 13 -18.95 -41.12 -5.11
N LEU A 14 -19.66 -42.09 -5.70
CA LEU A 14 -20.45 -41.88 -6.91
C LEU A 14 -21.56 -40.85 -6.70
N GLN A 15 -22.22 -40.86 -5.54
CA GLN A 15 -23.24 -39.88 -5.21
C GLN A 15 -22.66 -38.46 -5.10
N THR A 16 -21.49 -38.31 -4.46
CA THR A 16 -20.83 -37.01 -4.27
C THR A 16 -20.41 -36.38 -5.60
N TYR A 17 -19.86 -37.19 -6.53
CA TYR A 17 -19.37 -36.75 -7.83
C TYR A 17 -20.36 -37.00 -8.98
N SER A 18 -21.62 -37.30 -8.68
CA SER A 18 -22.66 -37.54 -9.68
C SER A 18 -22.99 -36.28 -10.50
N TYR A 19 -22.84 -35.11 -9.89
CA TYR A 19 -23.09 -33.82 -10.52
C TYR A 19 -21.80 -33.16 -10.99
N LYS A 20 -21.85 -32.52 -12.15
CA LYS A 20 -20.73 -31.74 -12.68
C LYS A 20 -20.58 -30.45 -11.87
N LEU A 21 -19.37 -30.18 -11.40
CA LEU A 21 -19.02 -28.87 -10.83
C LEU A 21 -19.10 -27.82 -11.93
N GLN A 22 -20.01 -26.86 -11.79
CA GLN A 22 -20.10 -25.74 -12.71
C GLN A 22 -18.93 -24.79 -12.43
N PRO A 23 -18.26 -24.29 -13.48
CA PRO A 23 -17.20 -23.31 -13.30
C PRO A 23 -17.78 -22.05 -12.67
N VAL A 24 -17.21 -21.65 -11.54
CA VAL A 24 -17.52 -20.36 -10.92
C VAL A 24 -16.74 -19.29 -11.68
N ARG A 25 -17.42 -18.19 -12.02
CA ARG A 25 -16.76 -17.04 -12.66
C ARG A 25 -15.67 -16.49 -11.73
N GLY A 26 -14.54 -16.10 -12.32
CA GLY A 26 -13.38 -15.62 -11.57
C GLY A 26 -13.66 -14.35 -10.75
N ARG A 27 -12.70 -13.95 -9.93
CA ARG A 27 -12.78 -12.79 -9.02
C ARG A 27 -13.39 -11.53 -9.66
N ASN A 28 -13.08 -11.28 -10.93
CA ASN A 28 -13.57 -10.12 -11.69
C ASN A 28 -15.11 -10.05 -11.81
N PHE A 29 -15.82 -11.15 -11.58
CA PHE A 29 -17.28 -11.24 -11.65
C PHE A 29 -17.96 -11.27 -10.29
N TRP A 30 -17.19 -11.19 -9.19
CA TRP A 30 -17.74 -11.16 -7.85
C TRP A 30 -18.31 -9.76 -7.60
N LYS A 31 -19.53 -9.70 -7.04
CA LYS A 31 -20.10 -8.43 -6.57
C LYS A 31 -19.28 -8.01 -5.35
N VAL A 32 -18.66 -6.84 -5.42
CA VAL A 32 -17.97 -6.24 -4.28
C VAL A 32 -18.94 -5.23 -3.68
N GLU A 33 -19.70 -5.65 -2.68
CA GLU A 33 -20.55 -4.74 -1.91
C GLU A 33 -19.70 -4.01 -0.88
N TYR A 34 -19.95 -2.73 -0.66
CA TYR A 34 -19.20 -1.95 0.34
C TYR A 34 -19.40 -2.47 1.77
N SER A 35 -20.54 -3.12 2.05
CA SER A 35 -20.82 -3.80 3.32
C SER A 35 -19.89 -4.99 3.60
N ASP A 36 -19.34 -5.61 2.55
CA ASP A 36 -18.48 -6.78 2.64
C ASP A 36 -16.99 -6.39 2.73
N ALA A 37 -16.69 -5.09 2.63
CA ALA A 37 -15.35 -4.57 2.80
C ALA A 37 -14.91 -4.75 4.25
N MET A 38 -14.07 -5.76 4.48
CA MET A 38 -13.40 -5.93 5.76
C MET A 38 -12.49 -4.73 6.02
N GLU A 39 -12.62 -4.12 7.19
CA GLU A 39 -11.68 -3.08 7.62
C GLU A 39 -10.26 -3.65 7.67
N PRO A 40 -9.25 -2.88 7.22
CA PRO A 40 -7.88 -3.32 7.32
C PRO A 40 -7.53 -3.57 8.80
N PRO A 41 -6.75 -4.62 9.11
CA PRO A 41 -6.29 -4.82 10.47
C PRO A 41 -5.46 -3.61 10.93
N PRO A 42 -5.52 -3.26 12.23
CA PRO A 42 -4.73 -2.16 12.74
C PRO A 42 -3.24 -2.41 12.52
N ILE A 43 -2.53 -1.42 11.97
CA ILE A 43 -1.09 -1.50 11.72
C ILE A 43 -0.36 -1.48 13.06
N ALA A 44 0.13 -2.64 13.49
CA ALA A 44 0.99 -2.72 14.67
C ALA A 44 2.40 -2.20 14.35
N LYS A 45 2.94 -1.34 15.22
CA LYS A 45 4.36 -0.96 15.16
C LYS A 45 5.20 -2.17 15.53
N MET A 46 5.77 -2.84 14.53
CA MET A 46 6.75 -3.89 14.77
C MET A 46 8.03 -3.28 15.36
N SER A 47 8.60 -3.92 16.37
CA SER A 47 9.95 -3.59 16.82
C SER A 47 10.90 -3.76 15.63
N GLY A 48 11.51 -2.66 15.18
CA GLY A 48 12.45 -2.69 14.07
C GLY A 48 13.64 -3.60 14.36
N ARG A 49 14.33 -4.00 13.29
CA ARG A 49 15.55 -4.79 13.40
C ARG A 49 16.56 -4.10 14.34
N PRO A 50 17.16 -4.81 15.31
CA PRO A 50 18.22 -4.26 16.14
C PRO A 50 19.34 -3.68 15.28
N LYS A 51 19.87 -2.53 15.69
CA LYS A 51 20.95 -1.85 14.98
C LYS A 51 22.21 -2.73 15.00
N VAL A 52 22.63 -3.22 13.83
CA VAL A 52 23.85 -4.04 13.69
C VAL A 52 25.13 -3.23 13.94
N LYS A 53 25.11 -1.93 13.59
CA LYS A 53 26.29 -1.08 13.72
C LYS A 53 26.41 -0.55 15.14
N ARG A 54 27.56 -0.80 15.77
CA ARG A 54 27.96 -0.21 17.06
C ARG A 54 27.85 1.33 17.02
N VAL A 55 27.36 1.92 18.10
CA VAL A 55 27.39 3.38 18.33
C VAL A 55 28.77 3.72 18.91
N ARG A 56 29.47 4.70 18.32
CA ARG A 56 30.77 5.16 18.81
C ARG A 56 30.60 6.14 19.97
N ALA A 57 31.45 6.05 20.99
CA ALA A 57 31.50 7.04 22.06
C ALA A 57 32.12 8.37 21.58
N LYS A 58 31.80 9.49 22.26
CA LYS A 58 32.24 10.84 21.86
C LYS A 58 33.75 11.02 21.79
N ASN A 59 34.51 10.28 22.59
CA ASN A 59 35.97 10.36 22.69
C ASN A 59 36.70 9.30 21.86
N GLU A 60 35.99 8.50 21.06
CA GLU A 60 36.66 7.56 20.15
C GLU A 60 37.28 8.30 18.98
N GLU A 61 38.57 8.10 18.78
CA GLU A 61 39.31 8.69 17.67
C GLU A 61 38.71 8.25 16.33
N ILE A 62 38.24 9.22 15.55
CA ILE A 62 37.78 8.97 14.20
C ILE A 62 39.05 8.77 13.38
N LYS A 63 39.41 7.51 13.08
CA LYS A 63 40.28 7.20 11.95
C LYS A 63 39.62 7.79 10.71
N ARG A 64 39.99 9.03 10.36
CA ARG A 64 39.66 9.64 9.09
C ARG A 64 40.13 8.64 8.07
N MET A 65 39.17 8.12 7.32
CA MET A 65 39.39 7.02 6.39
C MET A 65 40.60 7.36 5.52
N ASP A 66 41.44 6.35 5.27
CA ASP A 66 42.56 6.41 4.34
C ASP A 66 42.27 7.37 3.19
N THR A 67 43.30 8.13 2.81
CA THR A 67 43.34 9.06 1.68
C THR A 67 42.76 8.52 0.37
N TRP A 68 42.54 7.21 0.28
CA TRP A 68 41.88 6.48 -0.80
C TRP A 68 40.34 6.60 -0.87
N ARG A 69 39.64 7.02 0.19
CA ARG A 69 38.16 7.08 0.18
C ARG A 69 37.67 8.49 -0.09
N VAL A 70 37.25 8.75 -1.33
CA VAL A 70 36.51 9.96 -1.69
C VAL A 70 35.16 9.94 -0.96
N THR A 71 34.95 10.88 -0.05
CA THR A 71 33.65 11.03 0.63
C THR A 71 32.71 11.80 -0.27
N ARG A 72 31.39 11.59 -0.15
CA ARG A 72 30.39 12.41 -0.88
C ARG A 72 30.53 13.91 -0.60
N MET A 73 31.20 14.30 0.49
CA MET A 73 31.51 15.69 0.82
C MET A 73 32.60 16.30 -0.07
N SER A 74 33.55 15.50 -0.56
CA SER A 74 34.66 15.97 -1.40
C SER A 74 34.37 15.92 -2.90
N SER A 75 33.30 15.24 -3.32
CA SER A 75 32.90 15.15 -4.73
C SER A 75 31.88 16.24 -5.07
N LYS A 76 32.28 17.24 -5.85
CA LYS A 76 31.31 18.17 -6.46
C LYS A 76 30.52 17.42 -7.53
N GLY A 77 29.21 17.28 -7.33
CA GLY A 77 28.32 16.63 -8.29
C GLY A 77 28.00 17.57 -9.45
N ARG A 78 27.81 17.01 -10.65
CA ARG A 78 27.27 17.75 -11.80
C ARG A 78 25.74 17.78 -11.75
N CYS A 79 25.15 18.90 -12.10
CA CYS A 79 23.72 19.02 -12.35
C CYS A 79 23.33 18.06 -13.49
N SER A 80 22.31 17.24 -13.30
CA SER A 80 21.84 16.31 -14.33
C SER A 80 21.08 16.99 -15.49
N ILE A 81 20.61 18.22 -15.28
CA ILE A 81 19.87 19.00 -16.29
C ILE A 81 20.83 19.77 -17.20
N CYS A 82 21.73 20.58 -16.61
CA CYS A 82 22.62 21.44 -17.40
C CYS A 82 24.07 20.94 -17.48
N GLY A 83 24.47 19.97 -16.66
CA GLY A 83 25.85 19.44 -16.63
C GLY A 83 26.83 20.24 -15.77
N ASP A 84 26.45 21.42 -15.26
CA ASP A 84 27.36 22.29 -14.50
C ASP A 84 27.67 21.75 -13.10
N ILE A 85 28.87 22.06 -12.58
CA ILE A 85 29.35 21.60 -11.27
C ILE A 85 28.97 22.58 -10.14
N ASP A 86 28.55 23.80 -10.48
CA ASP A 86 28.35 24.89 -9.54
C ASP A 86 27.05 24.79 -8.73
N HIS A 87 26.06 24.03 -9.23
CA HIS A 87 24.77 23.87 -8.61
C HIS A 87 24.21 22.45 -8.79
N ASN A 88 23.28 22.06 -7.93
CA ASN A 88 22.58 20.77 -8.05
C ASN A 88 21.28 20.97 -8.84
N ILE A 89 20.68 19.87 -9.30
CA ILE A 89 19.40 19.85 -10.01
C ILE A 89 18.39 20.80 -9.38
N ARG A 90 18.19 20.77 -8.05
CA ARG A 90 17.19 21.58 -7.34
C ARG A 90 17.35 23.11 -7.47
N SER A 91 18.55 23.60 -7.71
CA SER A 91 18.86 25.02 -7.85
C SER A 91 19.24 25.37 -9.29
N CYS A 92 18.96 24.48 -10.25
CA CYS A 92 19.20 24.73 -11.66
C CYS A 92 18.16 25.69 -12.21
N THR A 93 18.62 26.79 -12.80
CA THR A 93 17.77 27.80 -13.43
C THR A 93 17.00 27.25 -14.63
N LYS A 94 17.54 26.23 -15.32
CA LYS A 94 16.90 25.57 -16.46
C LYS A 94 15.71 24.66 -16.09
N ILE A 95 15.46 24.38 -14.80
CA ILE A 95 14.24 23.65 -14.39
C ILE A 95 12.97 24.44 -14.77
N ALA A 96 13.06 25.77 -14.77
CA ALA A 96 11.90 26.62 -15.03
C ALA A 96 11.43 26.56 -16.50
N GLU A 97 12.30 26.14 -17.43
CA GLU A 97 12.03 26.21 -18.87
C GLU A 97 11.33 24.94 -19.43
N ASP A 98 11.46 23.78 -18.76
CA ASP A 98 10.95 22.49 -19.25
C ASP A 98 9.69 21.99 -18.51
N ARG A 99 8.82 22.89 -18.02
CA ARG A 99 7.56 22.46 -17.37
C ARG A 99 6.36 22.53 -18.33
N PRO A 100 5.87 21.40 -18.88
CA PRO A 100 4.43 21.24 -19.02
C PRO A 100 3.84 21.16 -17.61
N THR A 101 2.87 22.03 -17.33
CA THR A 101 2.10 22.10 -16.10
C THR A 101 1.46 20.73 -15.82
N THR A 102 2.13 19.89 -15.04
CA THR A 102 1.48 18.72 -14.42
C THR A 102 0.94 19.19 -13.09
N GLU A 103 -0.35 19.50 -13.10
CA GLU A 103 -1.15 19.70 -11.91
C GLU A 103 -1.03 18.46 -11.03
N ASN A 104 -0.47 18.63 -9.84
CA ASN A 104 -0.50 17.64 -8.78
C ASN A 104 -1.91 17.66 -8.17
N THR A 105 -2.87 17.06 -8.85
CA THR A 105 -4.19 16.77 -8.27
C THR A 105 -4.10 15.48 -7.47
N ASN A 106 -3.55 15.57 -6.25
CA ASN A 106 -3.96 14.67 -5.17
C ASN A 106 -5.42 15.00 -4.83
N ILE A 107 -6.35 14.57 -5.67
CA ILE A 107 -7.77 14.58 -5.35
C ILE A 107 -8.06 13.22 -4.72
N HIS A 108 -7.94 13.18 -3.40
CA HIS A 108 -8.75 12.27 -2.61
C HIS A 108 -10.22 12.64 -2.87
N PRO A 109 -11.07 11.75 -3.42
CA PRO A 109 -12.48 12.08 -3.54
C PRO A 109 -13.05 12.13 -2.12
N GLN A 110 -13.35 13.34 -1.64
CA GLN A 110 -14.24 13.51 -0.51
C GLN A 110 -15.62 12.94 -0.89
N PRO A 111 -16.24 12.10 -0.06
CA PRO A 111 -17.65 11.78 -0.24
C PRO A 111 -18.46 13.07 -0.02
N GLN A 112 -19.22 13.45 -1.04
CA GLN A 112 -20.20 14.53 -0.96
C GLN A 112 -21.24 14.13 0.10
N THR A 113 -21.28 14.86 1.21
CA THR A 113 -22.44 14.87 2.10
C THR A 113 -23.59 15.51 1.33
N GLN A 114 -24.51 14.68 0.82
CA GLN A 114 -25.82 15.15 0.42
C GLN A 114 -26.63 15.39 1.69
N GLU A 115 -26.89 16.66 1.98
CA GLU A 115 -27.89 17.10 2.94
C GLU A 115 -29.25 16.53 2.49
N SER A 116 -29.74 15.50 3.18
CA SER A 116 -31.15 15.15 3.08
C SER A 116 -31.94 16.13 3.95
N HIS A 117 -32.62 17.05 3.27
CA HIS A 117 -33.72 17.82 3.82
C HIS A 117 -34.81 16.83 4.29
N ASN A 118 -34.77 16.44 5.57
CA ASN A 118 -35.86 15.71 6.20
C ASN A 118 -37.01 16.70 6.46
N VAL A 119 -38.00 16.70 5.58
CA VAL A 119 -39.34 17.20 5.92
C VAL A 119 -40.05 16.08 6.69
N MET A 120 -40.05 16.17 8.01
CA MET A 120 -40.97 15.44 8.89
C MET A 120 -42.30 16.19 8.96
N SER A 121 -43.41 15.54 8.59
CA SER A 121 -44.77 15.69 9.14
C SER A 121 -45.77 15.02 8.18
N ASP A 122 -46.73 14.18 8.51
CA ASP A 122 -47.25 13.61 9.75
C ASP A 122 -48.09 12.39 9.32
N TYR A 123 -47.94 11.25 9.98
CA TYR A 123 -49.02 10.26 10.04
C TYR A 123 -49.02 9.65 11.44
N ASN A 124 -49.86 10.21 12.29
CA ASN A 124 -50.29 9.57 13.52
C ASN A 124 -51.73 9.10 13.35
N VAL A 125 -51.87 7.78 13.32
CA VAL A 125 -53.10 7.03 13.59
C VAL A 125 -53.42 7.18 15.08
N ARG A 126 -54.66 7.59 15.42
CA ARG A 126 -55.49 7.14 16.56
C ARG A 126 -56.65 8.11 16.81
N GLN A 127 -57.85 7.76 16.36
CA GLN A 127 -58.99 7.26 17.16
C GLN A 127 -60.12 6.87 16.22
#